data_AF-A0A352GKA5-F1
#
_entry.id   AF-A0A352GKA5-F1
#
_cell.length_a   1.000
_cell.length_b   1.000
_cell.length_c   1.000
_cell.angle_alpha   90.00
_cell.angle_beta   90.00
_cell.angle_gamma   90.00
#
_symmetry.space_group_name_H-M   'P 1'
#
loop_
_entity.id
_entity.type
_entity.pdbx_description
1 polymer ?
#
loop_
_entity_poly.entity_id
_entity_poly.type
_entity_poly.pdbx_seq_one_letter_code
_entity_poly.pdbx_strand_id
1 'polypeptide(L)'
;MNNRTPFALAAALLVAGLCLSAGAAPAAEKGRIGVELNKLEPAGDACRAYLLLSNGTAAAFTSLKLDLVTFDADGIVQRRVAVEAAPIGAGKTSLKVFDISGIQCPAIGRVLLNGVMSCKVAKAEPADCLALVSVSSRAAQPFIK
;
A
#
# COMPACT_ATOMS: atom_id res chain seq x y z
N MET A 1 75.44 13.00 -0.67
CA MET A 1 75.45 11.67 -1.29
C MET A 1 74.03 11.12 -1.25
N ASN A 2 73.19 11.41 -2.25
CA ASN A 2 72.98 10.59 -3.46
C ASN A 2 72.75 9.11 -3.15
N ASN A 3 71.51 8.64 -3.24
CA ASN A 3 71.22 7.47 -4.07
C ASN A 3 69.77 7.43 -4.55
N ARG A 4 69.60 7.46 -5.88
CA ARG A 4 68.38 7.13 -6.63
C ARG A 4 68.48 5.64 -7.00
N THR A 5 67.42 4.84 -6.96
CA THR A 5 66.59 4.37 -8.10
C THR A 5 65.94 3.00 -7.69
N PRO A 6 65.21 2.24 -8.54
CA PRO A 6 63.75 2.29 -8.78
C PRO A 6 63.08 0.88 -8.71
N PHE A 7 61.76 0.79 -8.91
CA PHE A 7 60.90 -0.36 -9.33
C PHE A 7 59.55 -0.25 -8.59
N ALA A 8 58.43 0.11 -9.24
CA ALA A 8 57.57 -0.68 -10.13
C ALA A 8 56.36 -1.30 -9.40
N LEU A 9 55.17 -0.96 -9.91
CA LEU A 9 53.85 -1.63 -9.84
C LEU A 9 53.24 -2.03 -8.50
N ALA A 10 52.05 -1.49 -8.19
CA ALA A 10 50.85 -2.30 -7.97
C ALA A 10 49.58 -1.41 -7.94
N ALA A 11 48.56 -1.87 -8.67
CA ALA A 11 47.25 -1.25 -8.84
C ALA A 11 46.29 -1.59 -7.70
N ALA A 12 45.36 -0.68 -7.40
CA ALA A 12 44.05 -1.03 -6.82
C ALA A 12 43.05 0.11 -7.04
N LEU A 13 42.37 0.10 -8.19
CA LEU A 13 41.12 0.87 -8.38
C LEU A 13 40.00 0.16 -7.61
N LEU A 14 39.70 0.65 -6.41
CA LEU A 14 38.51 0.28 -5.63
C LEU A 14 37.27 0.92 -6.28
N VAL A 15 36.67 0.22 -7.24
CA VAL A 15 35.30 0.52 -7.70
C VAL A 15 34.33 -0.05 -6.66
N ALA A 16 33.97 0.76 -5.67
CA ALA A 16 32.90 0.44 -4.74
C ALA A 16 31.57 0.44 -5.50
N GLY A 17 31.02 -0.75 -5.72
CA GLY A 17 29.71 -0.92 -6.36
C GLY A 17 28.61 -0.30 -5.52
N LEU A 18 28.00 0.78 -6.04
CA LEU A 18 26.68 1.23 -5.63
C LEU A 18 25.68 0.13 -6.02
N CYS A 19 25.29 -0.71 -5.06
CA CYS A 19 24.07 -1.50 -5.19
C CYS A 19 22.88 -0.51 -5.23
N LEU A 20 22.41 -0.18 -6.44
CA LEU A 20 21.10 0.42 -6.63
C LEU A 20 20.06 -0.59 -6.13
N SER A 21 19.47 -0.30 -4.97
CA SER A 21 18.25 -0.94 -4.50
C SER A 21 17.12 -0.59 -5.47
N ALA A 22 16.99 -1.35 -6.55
CA ALA A 22 15.83 -1.29 -7.43
C ALA A 22 14.60 -1.62 -6.59
N GLY A 23 13.70 -0.64 -6.41
CA GLY A 23 12.47 -0.81 -5.66
C GLY A 23 11.61 -1.89 -6.30
N ALA A 24 11.66 -3.10 -5.74
CA ALA A 24 10.76 -4.17 -6.11
C ALA A 24 9.32 -3.76 -5.74
N ALA A 25 8.41 -3.83 -6.71
CA ALA A 25 6.98 -3.74 -6.39
C ALA A 25 6.64 -4.85 -5.38
N PRO A 26 5.90 -4.55 -4.31
CA PRO A 26 5.54 -5.56 -3.33
C PRO A 26 4.75 -6.67 -4.03
N ALA A 27 5.31 -7.88 -4.04
CA ALA A 27 4.61 -9.05 -4.53
C ALA A 27 3.39 -9.30 -3.64
N ALA A 28 2.27 -9.73 -4.25
CA ALA A 28 1.08 -10.09 -3.49
C ALA A 28 1.43 -11.18 -2.45
N GLU A 29 1.11 -10.92 -1.18
CA GLU A 29 1.29 -11.91 -0.12
C GLU A 29 0.39 -13.12 -0.43
N LYS A 30 1.00 -14.31 -0.52
CA LYS A 30 0.27 -15.53 -0.88
C LYS A 30 -0.89 -15.77 0.08
N GLY A 31 -2.07 -16.03 -0.47
CA GLY A 31 -3.27 -16.32 0.31
C GLY A 31 -3.95 -15.10 0.95
N ARG A 32 -3.52 -13.87 0.64
CA ARG A 32 -4.10 -12.65 1.21
C ARG A 32 -4.54 -11.64 0.17
N ILE A 33 -5.35 -10.68 0.62
CA ILE A 33 -5.66 -9.47 -0.13
C ILE A 33 -4.88 -8.31 0.50
N GLY A 34 -3.84 -7.84 -0.18
CA GLY A 34 -3.14 -6.63 0.22
C GLY A 34 -3.95 -5.40 -0.17
N VAL A 35 -4.11 -4.45 0.74
CA VAL A 35 -4.72 -3.15 0.49
C VAL A 35 -3.74 -2.07 0.93
N GLU A 36 -3.06 -1.45 -0.05
CA GLU A 36 -2.09 -0.39 0.18
C GLU A 36 -2.78 0.97 0.04
N LEU A 37 -2.68 1.83 1.06
CA LEU A 37 -2.94 3.26 0.90
C LEU A 37 -1.79 3.89 0.12
N ASN A 38 -1.99 4.08 -1.18
CA ASN A 38 -0.91 4.46 -2.09
C ASN A 38 -0.68 5.97 -2.11
N LYS A 39 -1.76 6.75 -2.20
CA LYS A 39 -1.72 8.21 -2.33
C LYS A 39 -2.98 8.84 -1.72
N LEU A 40 -2.81 10.01 -1.11
CA LEU A 40 -3.87 10.96 -0.80
C LEU A 40 -3.61 12.24 -1.62
N GLU A 41 -4.63 12.77 -2.27
CA GLU A 41 -4.52 13.95 -3.14
C GLU A 41 -5.68 14.93 -2.91
N PRO A 42 -5.41 16.24 -2.76
CA PRO A 42 -6.49 17.24 -2.67
C PRO A 42 -7.42 17.19 -3.89
N ALA A 43 -8.73 17.21 -3.66
CA ALA A 43 -9.75 17.19 -4.70
C ALA A 43 -10.92 18.12 -4.30
N GLY A 44 -10.74 19.44 -4.49
CA GLY A 44 -11.75 20.42 -4.10
C GLY A 44 -11.96 20.44 -2.58
N ASP A 45 -13.19 20.22 -2.14
CA ASP A 45 -13.57 20.11 -0.72
C ASP A 45 -13.38 18.70 -0.13
N ALA A 46 -12.86 17.76 -0.94
CA ALA A 46 -12.61 16.38 -0.58
C ALA A 46 -11.13 16.02 -0.57
N CYS A 47 -10.82 14.88 0.05
CA CYS A 47 -9.54 14.21 -0.09
C CYS A 47 -9.71 12.95 -0.95
N ARG A 48 -9.02 12.88 -2.09
CA ARG A 48 -9.01 11.71 -2.96
C ARG A 48 -8.03 10.68 -2.45
N ALA A 49 -8.50 9.46 -2.21
CA ALA A 49 -7.68 8.33 -1.78
C ALA A 49 -7.50 7.32 -2.92
N TYR A 50 -6.28 6.80 -3.02
CA TYR A 50 -5.88 5.78 -3.97
C TYR A 50 -5.49 4.52 -3.19
N LEU A 51 -6.24 3.44 -3.37
CA LEU A 51 -5.90 2.13 -2.82
C LEU A 51 -5.37 1.22 -3.93
N LEU A 52 -4.19 0.65 -3.73
CA LEU A 52 -3.67 -0.41 -4.57
C LEU A 52 -4.00 -1.76 -3.92
N LEU A 53 -4.75 -2.58 -4.63
CA LEU A 53 -5.20 -3.87 -4.15
C LEU A 53 -4.37 -4.95 -4.83
N SER A 54 -3.93 -5.95 -4.07
CA SER A 54 -3.24 -7.13 -4.60
C SER A 54 -3.89 -8.40 -4.10
N ASN A 55 -4.45 -9.19 -5.01
CA ASN A 55 -5.10 -10.45 -4.67
C ASN A 55 -4.12 -11.62 -4.82
N GLY A 56 -3.48 -12.01 -3.72
CA GLY A 56 -2.60 -13.18 -3.65
C GLY A 56 -3.34 -14.49 -3.41
N THR A 57 -4.67 -14.49 -3.39
CA THR A 57 -5.49 -15.70 -3.25
C THR A 57 -5.76 -16.37 -4.61
N ALA A 58 -6.25 -17.61 -4.58
CA ALA A 58 -6.78 -18.30 -5.76
C ALA A 58 -8.24 -17.91 -6.09
N ALA A 59 -8.87 -17.07 -5.27
CA ALA A 59 -10.26 -16.70 -5.39
C ALA A 59 -10.43 -15.37 -6.15
N ALA A 60 -11.52 -15.24 -6.91
CA ALA A 60 -11.95 -13.96 -7.46
C ALA A 60 -13.06 -13.36 -6.58
N PHE A 61 -12.93 -12.08 -6.23
CA PHE A 61 -13.89 -11.38 -5.39
C PHE A 61 -14.78 -10.51 -6.25
N THR A 62 -16.09 -10.69 -6.13
CA THR A 62 -17.11 -9.91 -6.83
C THR A 62 -17.66 -8.77 -5.96
N SER A 63 -17.48 -8.85 -4.64
CA SER A 63 -17.67 -7.75 -3.69
C SER A 63 -16.63 -7.87 -2.58
N LEU A 64 -16.02 -6.76 -2.20
CA LEU A 64 -15.14 -6.59 -1.06
C LEU A 64 -15.34 -5.16 -0.56
N LYS A 65 -16.37 -4.95 0.26
CA LYS A 65 -16.74 -3.63 0.77
C LYS A 65 -16.00 -3.36 2.08
N LEU A 66 -14.96 -2.55 2.00
CA LEU A 66 -14.12 -2.17 3.14
C LEU A 66 -14.80 -1.07 3.95
N ASP A 67 -14.73 -1.17 5.28
CA ASP A 67 -15.16 -0.14 6.23
C ASP A 67 -13.94 0.64 6.70
N LEU A 68 -13.75 1.84 6.18
CA LEU A 68 -12.58 2.67 6.47
C LEU A 68 -12.95 3.81 7.41
N VAL A 69 -12.07 4.11 8.36
CA VAL A 69 -12.20 5.25 9.27
C VAL A 69 -10.97 6.13 9.14
N THR A 70 -11.16 7.43 8.96
CA THR A 70 -10.07 8.41 9.01
C THR A 70 -10.03 9.08 10.36
N PHE A 71 -8.83 9.37 10.83
CA PHE A 71 -8.58 10.14 12.04
C PHE A 71 -7.69 11.33 11.71
N ASP A 72 -7.81 12.40 12.49
CA ASP A 72 -6.82 13.48 12.48
C ASP A 72 -5.54 13.12 13.23
N ALA A 73 -4.63 14.10 13.37
CA ALA A 73 -3.35 13.95 14.05
C ALA A 73 -3.48 13.68 15.56
N ASP A 74 -4.56 14.17 16.20
CA ASP A 74 -4.87 13.93 17.61
C ASP A 74 -5.55 12.56 17.81
N GLY A 75 -5.88 11.88 16.72
CA GLY A 75 -6.51 10.57 16.74
C GLY A 75 -8.02 10.61 16.94
N ILE A 76 -8.67 11.74 16.65
CA ILE A 76 -10.12 11.89 16.66
C ILE A 76 -10.70 11.45 15.32
N VAL A 77 -11.81 10.72 15.34
CA VAL A 77 -12.50 10.25 14.15
C VAL A 77 -13.02 11.44 13.34
N GLN A 78 -12.66 11.49 12.07
CA GLN A 78 -13.10 12.53 11.14
C GLN A 78 -14.20 12.01 10.21
N ARG A 79 -13.97 10.87 9.54
CA ARG A 79 -14.93 10.27 8.59
C ARG A 79 -14.93 8.75 8.69
N ARG A 80 -16.07 8.14 8.38
CA ARG A 80 -16.21 6.70 8.13
C ARG A 80 -16.77 6.51 6.73
N VAL A 81 -16.09 5.71 5.90
CA VAL A 81 -16.39 5.53 4.48
C VAL A 81 -16.42 4.05 4.15
N ALA A 82 -17.48 3.64 3.44
CA ALA A 82 -17.56 2.29 2.89
C ALA A 82 -17.07 2.28 1.43
N VAL A 83 -16.03 1.49 1.14
CA VAL A 83 -15.38 1.46 -0.18
C VAL A 83 -15.56 0.10 -0.82
N GLU A 84 -16.21 0.03 -1.98
CA GLU A 84 -16.25 -1.20 -2.78
C GLU A 84 -14.92 -1.36 -3.54
N ALA A 85 -14.07 -2.24 -3.01
CA ALA A 85 -12.72 -2.52 -3.50
C ALA A 85 -12.74 -3.52 -4.66
N ALA A 86 -13.76 -4.37 -4.73
CA ALA A 86 -13.93 -5.31 -5.83
C ALA A 86 -14.59 -4.62 -7.06
N PRO A 87 -14.62 -5.26 -8.24
CA PRO A 87 -14.13 -6.61 -8.55
C PRO A 87 -12.60 -6.73 -8.49
N ILE A 88 -12.08 -7.85 -7.98
CA ILE A 88 -10.66 -8.20 -8.09
C ILE A 88 -10.48 -9.70 -8.35
N GLY A 89 -9.91 -10.04 -9.50
CA GLY A 89 -9.67 -11.43 -9.91
C GLY A 89 -8.51 -12.07 -9.15
N ALA A 90 -8.45 -13.40 -9.15
CA ALA A 90 -7.34 -14.16 -8.57
C ALA A 90 -6.00 -13.73 -9.18
N GLY A 91 -4.99 -13.50 -8.34
CA GLY A 91 -3.65 -13.08 -8.78
C GLY A 91 -3.56 -11.68 -9.37
N LYS A 92 -4.63 -10.87 -9.35
CA LYS A 92 -4.65 -9.54 -9.96
C LYS A 92 -4.24 -8.45 -8.98
N THR A 93 -3.67 -7.40 -9.55
CA THR A 93 -3.51 -6.09 -8.90
C THR A 93 -4.49 -5.11 -9.53
N SER A 94 -5.18 -4.32 -8.73
CA SER A 94 -6.08 -3.27 -9.22
C SER A 94 -5.94 -1.99 -8.41
N LEU A 95 -6.26 -0.85 -9.03
CA LEU A 95 -6.29 0.45 -8.36
C LEU A 95 -7.73 0.85 -8.12
N LYS A 96 -8.05 1.25 -6.89
CA LYS A 96 -9.32 1.86 -6.52
C LYS A 96 -9.10 3.31 -6.11
N VAL A 97 -9.90 4.21 -6.68
CA VAL A 97 -9.86 5.64 -6.37
C VAL A 97 -11.24 6.06 -5.87
N PHE A 98 -11.28 6.83 -4.80
CA PHE A 98 -12.51 7.38 -4.23
C PHE A 98 -12.24 8.69 -3.49
N ASP A 99 -13.28 9.52 -3.36
CA ASP A 99 -13.18 10.81 -2.67
C ASP A 99 -13.80 10.72 -1.28
N ILE A 100 -13.11 11.28 -0.29
CA ILE A 100 -13.58 11.44 1.08
C ILE A 100 -14.07 12.88 1.20
N SER A 101 -15.38 13.08 1.05
CA SER A 101 -15.99 14.42 1.04
C SER A 101 -15.91 15.13 2.38
N GLY A 102 -15.76 16.46 2.34
CA GLY A 102 -15.80 17.32 3.51
C GLY A 102 -14.62 17.13 4.47
N ILE A 103 -13.46 16.73 3.94
CA ILE A 103 -12.18 16.70 4.66
C ILE A 103 -11.04 16.98 3.68
N GLN A 104 -10.08 17.79 4.11
CA GLN A 104 -8.87 18.09 3.35
C GLN A 104 -7.79 17.05 3.67
N CYS A 105 -6.99 16.63 2.67
CA CYS A 105 -5.97 15.59 2.90
C CYS A 105 -4.98 15.87 4.03
N PRO A 106 -4.50 17.12 4.25
CA PRO A 106 -3.63 17.43 5.39
C PRO A 106 -4.27 17.19 6.76
N ALA A 107 -5.61 17.17 6.85
CA ALA A 107 -6.33 16.90 8.10
C ALA A 107 -6.40 15.40 8.45
N ILE A 108 -5.98 14.50 7.55
CA ILE A 108 -5.94 13.07 7.82
C ILE A 108 -4.57 12.74 8.42
N GLY A 109 -4.58 12.29 9.68
CA GLY A 109 -3.41 11.78 10.40
C GLY A 109 -3.19 10.28 10.20
N ARG A 110 -4.26 9.49 10.11
CA ARG A 110 -4.19 8.04 9.82
C ARG A 110 -5.50 7.51 9.24
N VAL A 111 -5.43 6.31 8.65
CA VAL A 111 -6.59 5.54 8.17
C VAL A 111 -6.64 4.19 8.89
N LEU A 112 -7.83 3.72 9.23
CA LEU A 112 -8.09 2.40 9.81
C LEU A 112 -9.01 1.61 8.88
N LEU A 113 -8.67 0.35 8.62
CA LEU A 113 -9.61 -0.65 8.12
C LEU A 113 -10.34 -1.23 9.33
N ASN A 114 -11.52 -0.69 9.62
CA ASN A 114 -12.32 -1.10 10.77
C ASN A 114 -12.99 -2.47 10.56
N GLY A 115 -13.27 -2.84 9.30
CA GLY A 115 -13.89 -4.12 8.99
C GLY A 115 -14.14 -4.34 7.50
N VAL A 116 -14.79 -5.46 7.20
CA VAL A 116 -15.31 -5.79 5.86
C VAL A 116 -16.82 -5.94 5.97
N MET A 117 -17.57 -5.05 5.32
CA MET A 117 -19.04 -4.99 5.38
C MET A 117 -19.73 -6.00 4.47
N SER A 118 -19.08 -6.35 3.34
CA SER A 118 -19.58 -7.31 2.37
C SER A 118 -18.38 -8.00 1.75
N CYS A 119 -18.47 -9.32 1.61
CA CYS A 119 -17.49 -10.09 0.88
C CYS A 119 -18.18 -11.18 0.08
N LYS A 120 -17.96 -11.20 -1.22
CA LYS A 120 -18.50 -12.21 -2.12
C LYS A 120 -17.37 -12.78 -2.97
N VAL A 121 -17.17 -14.08 -2.84
CA VAL A 121 -16.24 -14.84 -3.66
C VAL A 121 -17.02 -15.49 -4.81
N ALA A 122 -16.47 -15.44 -6.01
CA ALA A 122 -17.07 -16.15 -7.15
C ALA A 122 -17.10 -17.65 -6.86
N LYS A 123 -18.30 -18.24 -6.86
CA LYS A 123 -18.53 -19.70 -6.77
C LYS A 123 -18.03 -20.36 -5.47
N ALA A 124 -17.94 -19.62 -4.36
CA ALA A 124 -17.56 -20.16 -3.05
C ALA A 124 -18.37 -19.53 -1.91
N GLU A 125 -18.37 -20.20 -0.76
CA GLU A 125 -18.98 -19.71 0.47
C GLU A 125 -18.28 -18.45 1.02
N PRO A 126 -18.97 -17.66 1.87
CA PRO A 126 -18.39 -16.47 2.48
C PRO A 126 -17.16 -16.83 3.34
N ALA A 127 -16.00 -16.26 2.98
CA ALA A 127 -14.81 -16.33 3.81
C ALA A 127 -14.85 -15.26 4.91
N ASP A 128 -14.11 -15.46 6.01
CA ASP A 128 -13.73 -14.36 6.90
C ASP A 128 -12.74 -13.45 6.15
N CYS A 129 -13.29 -12.55 5.35
CA CYS A 129 -12.49 -11.69 4.49
C CYS A 129 -11.73 -10.64 5.29
N LEU A 130 -12.15 -10.31 6.50
CA LEU A 130 -11.36 -9.43 7.36
C LEU A 130 -10.02 -10.12 7.68
N ALA A 131 -10.02 -11.39 8.05
CA ALA A 131 -8.78 -12.13 8.30
C ALA A 131 -7.86 -12.20 7.06
N LEU A 132 -8.43 -12.27 5.86
CA LEU A 132 -7.69 -12.33 4.59
C LEU A 132 -7.01 -11.01 4.20
N VAL A 133 -7.52 -9.87 4.67
CA VAL A 133 -6.97 -8.56 4.30
C VAL A 133 -5.74 -8.21 5.13
N SER A 134 -4.67 -7.79 4.46
CA SER A 134 -3.53 -7.08 5.05
C SER A 134 -3.51 -5.63 4.54
N VAL A 135 -3.09 -4.71 5.40
CA VAL A 135 -3.00 -3.29 5.06
C VAL A 135 -1.55 -2.82 5.07
N SER A 136 -1.25 -1.87 4.20
CA SER A 136 0.04 -1.17 4.16
C SER A 136 -0.16 0.27 3.72
N SER A 137 0.84 1.12 3.90
CA SER A 137 0.80 2.49 3.39
C SER A 137 2.09 2.84 2.67
N ARG A 138 1.93 3.49 1.51
CA ARG A 138 2.98 4.22 0.80
C ARG A 138 2.80 5.73 0.97
N ALA A 139 1.59 6.18 1.29
CA ALA A 139 1.32 7.54 1.70
C ALA A 139 2.02 7.86 3.04
N ALA A 140 2.16 9.15 3.36
CA ALA A 140 2.75 9.58 4.63
C ALA A 140 1.91 9.14 5.84
N GLN A 141 0.59 9.03 5.67
CA GLN A 141 -0.35 8.62 6.69
C GLN A 141 -0.29 7.10 6.90
N PRO A 142 -0.18 6.62 8.15
CA PRO A 142 -0.33 5.21 8.46
C PRO A 142 -1.69 4.67 8.04
N PHE A 143 -1.70 3.42 7.55
CA PHE A 143 -2.90 2.63 7.33
C PHE A 143 -2.85 1.40 8.22
N ILE A 144 -3.77 1.32 9.17
CA ILE A 144 -3.82 0.27 10.20
C ILE A 144 -5.10 -0.56 10.07
N LYS A 145 -5.10 -1.75 10.67
CA LYS A 145 -6.25 -2.67 10.73
C LYS A 145 -6.39 -3.17 12.15
#